data_AF-A0A7S9RV56-F1
#
_entry.id   AF-A0A7S9RV56-F1
#
_cell.length_a   1.000
_cell.length_b   1.000
_cell.length_c   1.000
_cell.angle_alpha   90.00
_cell.angle_beta   90.00
_cell.angle_gamma   90.00
#
_symmetry.space_group_name_H-M   'P 1'
#
loop_
_entity.id
_entity.type
_entity.pdbx_description
1 polymer ?
#
loop_
_entity_poly.entity_id
_entity_poly.type
_entity_poly.pdbx_seq_one_letter_code
_entity_poly.pdbx_strand_id
1 'polypeptide(L)'
;MKDINFLNLKCDNSTAKKQKVRSKEQIYTIRLLPHAIDEGTNYAFDRSIKRHKLPNGSEVVCSGLDCPYCADGIKSYITNYIVVDLLNSTSDFPNGVYVLVYDSNFAMKLSRFKKAVREQYNIDISSLYDDGCFFNVNVFKGNSARVNYEFSVYTKGRYSKDISSESDIINFVNSENMPELDKFINKENLESEKKDESYFDSIVSAFTERVIGDEFGDFSKNAGQSIIDVFKPISKDDGNIFTETVDKSATTSDFDEFISDFDNILQ
;
A
#
# COMPACT_ATOMS: atom_id res chain seq x y z
N MET A 1 9.95 13.05 13.95
CA MET A 1 9.79 12.15 12.80
C MET A 1 10.70 12.65 11.72
N LYS A 2 11.59 11.82 11.18
CA LYS A 2 12.44 12.22 10.06
C LYS A 2 11.56 12.55 8.84
N ASP A 3 11.99 13.51 8.02
CA ASP A 3 11.29 13.82 6.78
C ASP A 3 11.36 12.62 5.82
N ILE A 4 10.21 12.24 5.25
CA ILE A 4 10.12 11.16 4.27
C ILE A 4 10.10 11.77 2.87
N ASN A 5 11.10 11.39 2.07
CA ASN A 5 11.12 11.70 0.65
C ASN A 5 10.33 10.65 -0.11
N PHE A 6 9.18 11.05 -0.66
CA PHE A 6 8.35 10.14 -1.45
C PHE A 6 8.79 10.10 -2.92
N LEU A 7 8.97 8.88 -3.44
CA LEU A 7 9.16 8.64 -4.87
C LEU A 7 7.80 8.30 -5.48
N ASN A 8 7.39 9.14 -6.43
CA ASN A 8 6.22 8.89 -7.25
C ASN A 8 6.68 8.59 -8.67
N LEU A 9 6.54 7.33 -9.09
CA LEU A 9 6.88 6.91 -10.44
C LEU A 9 5.93 7.57 -11.44
N LYS A 10 6.45 8.55 -12.17
CA LYS A 10 5.68 9.34 -13.15
C LYS A 10 6.17 9.04 -14.57
N CYS A 11 5.25 9.16 -15.52
CA CYS A 11 5.56 9.32 -16.93
C CYS A 11 5.42 10.80 -17.29
N ASP A 12 6.24 11.29 -18.22
CA ASP A 12 6.02 12.62 -18.79
C ASP A 12 4.65 12.68 -19.47
N ASN A 13 3.94 13.80 -19.30
CA ASN A 13 2.75 14.06 -20.10
C ASN A 13 3.20 14.36 -21.53
N SER A 14 2.76 13.57 -22.51
CA SER A 14 3.00 13.91 -23.90
C SER A 14 2.25 15.22 -24.21
N THR A 15 2.99 16.24 -24.63
CA THR A 15 2.46 17.57 -24.97
C THR A 15 1.77 17.62 -26.33
N ALA A 16 1.71 16.50 -27.05
CA ALA A 16 1.10 16.44 -28.37
C ALA A 16 -0.42 16.17 -28.28
N LYS A 17 -1.20 17.24 -28.12
CA LYS A 17 -2.65 17.21 -28.38
C LYS A 17 -2.88 16.62 -29.79
N LYS A 18 -3.48 15.42 -29.86
CA LYS A 18 -4.08 14.73 -31.03
C LYS A 18 -3.36 13.52 -31.67
N GLN A 19 -2.32 12.94 -31.07
CA GLN A 19 -1.87 11.59 -31.48
C GLN A 19 -1.71 10.67 -30.27
N LYS A 20 -2.19 9.41 -30.38
CA LYS A 20 -1.92 8.32 -29.43
C LYS A 20 -0.43 7.95 -29.49
N VAL A 21 0.43 8.84 -29.02
CA VAL A 21 1.87 8.62 -28.94
C VAL A 21 2.16 8.18 -27.51
N ARG A 22 2.77 6.99 -27.38
CA ARG A 22 3.30 6.46 -26.10
C ARG A 22 4.05 7.59 -25.39
N SER A 23 3.78 7.81 -24.10
CA SER A 23 4.54 8.82 -23.35
C SER A 23 6.04 8.50 -23.44
N LYS A 24 6.90 9.53 -23.36
CA LYS A 24 8.34 9.28 -23.19
C LYS A 24 8.52 8.37 -21.97
N GLU A 25 9.15 7.23 -22.20
CA GLU A 25 9.37 6.23 -21.15
C GLU A 25 10.31 6.81 -20.11
N GLN A 26 9.97 6.57 -18.84
CA GLN A 26 10.79 6.96 -17.72
C GLN A 26 11.36 5.70 -17.06
N ILE A 27 12.66 5.64 -16.89
CA ILE A 27 13.37 4.48 -16.34
C ILE A 27 13.90 4.87 -14.96
N TYR A 28 13.66 4.00 -13.98
CA TYR A 28 14.15 4.14 -12.61
C TYR A 28 14.93 2.88 -12.25
N THR A 29 16.20 3.00 -11.92
CA THR A 29 17.02 1.88 -11.45
C THR A 29 17.00 1.88 -9.93
N ILE A 30 16.35 0.88 -9.33
CA ILE A 30 16.10 0.83 -7.89
C ILE A 30 16.61 -0.45 -7.23
N ARG A 31 16.86 -0.36 -5.92
CA ARG A 31 17.04 -1.50 -5.01
C ARG A 31 15.95 -1.46 -3.94
N LEU A 32 15.29 -2.58 -3.66
CA LEU A 32 14.38 -2.67 -2.52
C LEU A 32 15.19 -2.69 -1.23
N LEU A 33 14.80 -1.86 -0.27
CA LEU A 33 15.41 -1.81 1.05
C LEU A 33 14.39 -2.17 2.13
N PRO A 34 14.80 -2.87 3.20
CA PRO A 34 13.96 -3.05 4.37
C PRO A 34 13.84 -1.72 5.14
N HIS A 35 12.87 -1.64 6.04
CA HIS A 35 12.68 -0.53 6.97
C HIS A 35 12.45 -1.05 8.38
N ALA A 36 12.77 -0.22 9.37
CA ALA A 36 12.61 -0.53 10.78
C ALA A 36 11.13 -0.65 11.16
N ILE A 37 10.79 -1.69 11.92
CA ILE A 37 9.50 -1.91 12.57
C ILE A 37 9.74 -2.28 14.03
N ASP A 38 8.68 -2.29 14.85
CA ASP A 38 8.77 -2.66 16.27
C ASP A 38 9.85 -1.86 17.01
N GLU A 39 9.80 -0.53 16.86
CA GLU A 39 10.79 0.40 17.41
C GLU A 39 12.24 0.14 16.96
N GLY A 40 12.42 -0.59 15.86
CA GLY A 40 13.71 -0.90 15.27
C GLY A 40 14.33 -2.22 15.72
N THR A 41 13.59 -3.07 16.44
CA THR A 41 14.07 -4.43 16.77
C THR A 41 13.92 -5.41 15.61
N ASN A 42 13.02 -5.11 14.66
CA ASN A 42 12.72 -5.93 13.49
C ASN A 42 12.73 -5.08 12.21
N TYR A 43 12.59 -5.73 11.05
CA TYR A 43 12.42 -5.06 9.77
C TYR A 43 11.35 -5.69 8.88
N ALA A 44 10.78 -4.88 7.99
CA ALA A 44 9.89 -5.32 6.91
C ALA A 44 10.28 -4.66 5.59
N PHE A 45 9.75 -5.13 4.47
CA PHE A 45 9.99 -4.51 3.16
C PHE A 45 8.82 -3.62 2.73
N ASP A 46 7.59 -4.04 3.01
CA ASP A 46 6.39 -3.34 2.59
C ASP A 46 5.51 -2.94 3.76
N ARG A 47 4.75 -1.88 3.53
CA ARG A 47 3.65 -1.42 4.37
C ARG A 47 2.50 -1.00 3.48
N SER A 48 1.29 -1.10 3.99
CA SER A 48 0.12 -0.62 3.26
C SER A 48 -0.85 0.10 4.18
N ILE A 49 -1.58 1.05 3.60
CA ILE A 49 -2.70 1.73 4.26
C ILE A 49 -3.93 1.50 3.40
N LYS A 50 -4.99 0.99 4.03
CA LYS A 50 -6.31 0.92 3.43
C LYS A 50 -6.99 2.28 3.56
N ARG A 51 -7.50 2.83 2.44
CA ARG A 51 -8.11 4.16 2.38
C ARG A 51 -9.45 4.12 1.67
N HIS A 52 -10.31 5.08 1.98
CA HIS A 52 -11.53 5.38 1.22
C HIS A 52 -11.35 6.69 0.47
N LYS A 53 -11.90 6.75 -0.74
CA LYS A 53 -12.04 8.00 -1.49
C LYS A 53 -13.48 8.46 -1.38
N LEU A 54 -13.69 9.56 -0.66
CA LEU A 54 -15.01 10.11 -0.42
C LEU A 54 -15.55 10.82 -1.69
N PRO A 55 -16.87 11.01 -1.82
CA PRO A 55 -17.47 11.66 -3.00
C PRO A 55 -16.99 13.09 -3.26
N ASN A 56 -16.57 13.81 -2.21
CA ASN A 56 -15.96 15.14 -2.30
C ASN A 56 -14.50 15.12 -2.81
N GLY A 57 -13.94 13.94 -3.05
CA GLY A 57 -12.57 13.73 -3.50
C GLY A 57 -11.53 13.61 -2.39
N SER A 58 -11.87 13.78 -1.12
CA SER A 58 -10.93 13.60 -0.01
C SER A 58 -10.64 12.12 0.25
N GLU A 59 -9.44 11.84 0.77
CA GLU A 59 -9.01 10.50 1.12
C GLU A 59 -8.93 10.37 2.64
N VAL A 60 -9.50 9.28 3.17
CA VAL A 60 -9.55 8.98 4.61
C VAL A 60 -9.04 7.57 4.84
N VAL A 61 -8.35 7.34 5.95
CA VAL A 61 -7.85 6.01 6.31
C VAL A 61 -9.03 5.14 6.77
N CYS A 62 -9.01 3.87 6.38
CA CYS A 62 -10.00 2.88 6.78
C CYS A 62 -9.60 2.31 8.15
N SER A 63 -10.40 2.53 9.18
CA SER A 63 -10.21 1.97 10.53
C SER A 63 -10.55 0.47 10.64
N GLY A 64 -10.85 -0.19 9.52
CA GLY A 64 -11.13 -1.63 9.50
C GLY A 64 -12.58 -1.95 9.87
N LEU A 65 -12.77 -2.76 10.90
CA LEU A 65 -14.06 -3.36 11.27
C LEU A 65 -15.14 -2.32 11.60
N ASP A 66 -14.77 -1.26 12.32
CA ASP A 66 -15.69 -0.20 12.74
C ASP A 66 -15.65 1.02 11.81
N CYS A 67 -15.21 0.85 10.56
CA CYS A 67 -15.10 1.95 9.62
C CYS A 67 -16.48 2.39 9.12
N PRO A 68 -16.94 3.63 9.42
CA PRO A 68 -18.26 4.11 9.00
C PRO A 68 -18.38 4.13 7.47
N TYR A 69 -17.29 4.44 6.76
CA TYR A 69 -17.26 4.44 5.31
C TYR A 69 -17.41 3.04 4.71
N CYS A 70 -16.96 1.98 5.40
CA CYS A 70 -17.24 0.61 5.02
C CYS A 70 -18.72 0.27 5.19
N ALA A 71 -19.34 0.68 6.31
CA ALA A 71 -20.76 0.49 6.57
C ALA A 71 -21.65 1.20 5.53
N ASP A 72 -21.21 2.38 5.08
CA ASP A 72 -21.87 3.16 4.02
C ASP A 72 -21.61 2.61 2.60
N GLY A 73 -20.88 1.49 2.46
CA GLY A 73 -20.58 0.87 1.18
C GLY A 73 -19.60 1.65 0.30
N ILE A 74 -18.86 2.62 0.87
CA ILE A 74 -17.83 3.37 0.14
C ILE A 74 -16.64 2.45 -0.14
N LYS A 75 -16.28 2.32 -1.42
CA LYS A 75 -15.17 1.45 -1.83
C LYS A 75 -13.85 1.91 -1.21
N SER A 76 -13.15 0.96 -0.59
CA SER A 76 -11.77 1.13 -0.15
C SER A 76 -10.77 0.73 -1.24
N TYR A 77 -9.57 1.29 -1.18
CA TYR A 77 -8.41 0.87 -1.95
C TYR A 77 -7.19 0.79 -1.03
N ILE A 78 -6.12 0.13 -1.50
CA ILE A 78 -4.89 -0.03 -0.74
C ILE A 78 -3.82 0.84 -1.39
N THR A 79 -3.19 1.70 -0.58
CA THR A 79 -1.96 2.40 -0.95
C THR A 79 -0.78 1.65 -0.35
N ASN A 80 0.18 1.25 -1.20
CA ASN A 80 1.34 0.48 -0.77
C ASN A 80 2.59 1.36 -0.73
N TYR A 81 3.49 1.03 0.19
CA TYR A 81 4.72 1.75 0.47
C TYR A 81 5.88 0.78 0.60
N ILE A 82 7.00 1.10 -0.03
CA ILE A 82 8.26 0.34 0.09
C ILE A 82 9.43 1.31 0.09
N VAL A 83 10.47 1.02 0.87
CA VAL A 83 11.71 1.82 0.83
C VAL A 83 12.57 1.34 -0.33
N VAL A 84 13.11 2.28 -1.09
CA VAL A 84 13.98 2.00 -2.23
C VAL A 84 15.20 2.90 -2.23
N ASP A 85 16.33 2.37 -2.69
CA ASP A 85 17.49 3.17 -3.11
C ASP A 85 17.37 3.44 -4.61
N LEU A 86 17.30 4.71 -4.99
CA LEU A 86 17.29 5.16 -6.38
C LEU A 86 18.73 5.41 -6.84
N LEU A 87 19.24 4.50 -7.68
CA LEU A 87 20.60 4.58 -8.22
C LEU A 87 20.71 5.53 -9.41
N ASN A 88 19.69 5.54 -10.26
CA ASN A 88 19.62 6.39 -11.43
C ASN A 88 18.18 6.53 -11.90
N SER A 89 17.84 7.65 -12.53
CA SER A 89 16.58 7.81 -13.23
C SER A 89 16.72 8.68 -14.47
N THR A 90 15.82 8.50 -15.43
CA THR A 90 15.66 9.46 -16.55
C THR A 90 14.77 10.65 -16.19
N SER A 91 14.32 10.73 -14.93
CA SER A 91 13.49 11.78 -14.37
C SER A 91 14.36 12.78 -13.58
N ASP A 92 13.74 13.82 -13.04
CA ASP A 92 14.43 14.87 -12.25
C ASP A 92 14.69 14.46 -10.79
N PHE A 93 14.44 13.20 -10.43
CA PHE A 93 14.73 12.69 -9.09
C PHE A 93 16.24 12.43 -8.94
N PRO A 94 16.91 13.07 -7.95
CA PRO A 94 18.30 12.77 -7.66
C PRO A 94 18.43 11.37 -7.05
N ASN A 95 19.66 10.85 -7.03
CA ASN A 95 19.95 9.59 -6.39
C ASN A 95 19.75 9.68 -4.87
N GLY A 96 19.28 8.60 -4.25
CA GLY A 96 19.09 8.54 -2.81
C GLY A 96 18.01 7.55 -2.36
N VAL A 97 17.76 7.53 -1.06
CA VAL A 97 16.74 6.66 -0.44
C VAL A 97 15.39 7.35 -0.40
N TYR A 98 14.36 6.65 -0.88
CA TYR A 98 12.98 7.14 -0.98
C TYR A 98 11.97 6.13 -0.45
N VAL A 99 10.79 6.60 -0.09
CA VAL A 99 9.60 5.77 0.06
C VAL A 99 8.82 5.79 -1.26
N LEU A 100 8.82 4.68 -1.97
CA LEU A 100 8.03 4.48 -3.18
C LEU A 100 6.57 4.20 -2.80
N VAL A 101 5.67 5.03 -3.32
CA VAL A 101 4.21 4.80 -3.22
C VAL A 101 3.74 4.11 -4.50
N TYR A 102 3.03 2.99 -4.38
CA TYR A 102 2.63 2.20 -5.55
C TYR A 102 1.24 1.57 -5.44
N ASP A 103 0.64 1.34 -6.61
CA ASP A 103 -0.69 0.76 -6.77
C ASP A 103 -0.67 -0.77 -6.91
N SER A 104 -1.86 -1.37 -7.01
CA SER A 104 -2.00 -2.82 -7.18
C SER A 104 -1.45 -3.35 -8.51
N ASN A 105 -1.43 -2.52 -9.57
CA ASN A 105 -0.86 -2.93 -10.86
C ASN A 105 0.66 -3.06 -10.76
N PHE A 106 1.32 -2.11 -10.09
CA PHE A 106 2.75 -2.21 -9.77
C PHE A 106 3.01 -3.42 -8.88
N ALA A 107 2.25 -3.59 -7.80
CA ALA A 107 2.41 -4.71 -6.86
C ALA A 107 2.33 -6.07 -7.54
N MET A 108 1.30 -6.29 -8.36
CA MET A 108 1.11 -7.53 -9.13
C MET A 108 2.29 -7.80 -10.06
N LYS A 109 2.76 -6.78 -10.78
CA LYS A 109 3.87 -6.95 -11.73
C LYS A 109 5.21 -7.14 -11.03
N LEU A 110 5.45 -6.46 -9.90
CA LEU A 110 6.63 -6.68 -9.07
C LEU A 110 6.66 -8.11 -8.52
N SER A 111 5.53 -8.64 -8.04
CA SER A 111 5.41 -10.02 -7.57
C SER A 111 5.74 -11.03 -8.69
N ARG A 112 5.16 -10.85 -9.88
CA ARG A 112 5.48 -11.68 -11.07
C ARG A 112 6.96 -11.61 -11.44
N PHE A 113 7.54 -10.41 -11.39
CA PHE A 113 8.95 -10.19 -11.67
C PHE A 113 9.84 -10.89 -10.62
N LYS A 114 9.55 -10.75 -9.33
CA LYS A 114 10.27 -11.41 -8.23
C LYS A 114 10.28 -12.93 -8.42
N LYS A 115 9.11 -13.52 -8.73
CA LYS A 115 8.99 -14.96 -9.01
C LYS A 115 9.84 -15.38 -10.23
N ALA A 116 9.67 -14.70 -11.36
CA ALA A 116 10.39 -15.02 -12.59
C ALA A 116 11.91 -14.91 -12.43
N VAL A 117 12.38 -13.88 -11.73
CA VAL A 117 13.81 -13.63 -11.50
C VAL A 117 14.41 -14.65 -10.54
N ARG A 118 13.66 -15.05 -9.50
CA ARG A 118 14.09 -16.12 -8.58
C ARG A 118 14.23 -17.46 -9.31
N GLU A 119 13.26 -17.81 -10.15
CA GLU A 119 13.24 -19.06 -10.91
C GLU A 119 14.33 -19.10 -11.99
N GLN A 120 14.53 -18.00 -12.73
CA GLN A 120 15.44 -17.97 -13.89
C GLN A 120 16.90 -17.71 -13.53
N TYR A 121 17.14 -16.85 -12.52
CA TYR A 121 18.50 -16.33 -12.24
C TYR A 121 18.98 -16.61 -10.82
N ASN A 122 18.15 -17.25 -9.97
CA ASN A 122 18.41 -17.44 -8.55
C ASN A 122 18.84 -16.11 -7.88
N ILE A 123 18.01 -15.09 -8.10
CA ILE A 123 18.14 -13.75 -7.52
C ILE A 123 16.92 -13.50 -6.65
N ASP A 124 17.13 -13.06 -5.41
CA ASP A 124 16.10 -12.47 -4.56
C ASP A 124 16.23 -10.96 -4.61
N ILE A 125 15.38 -10.28 -5.37
CA ILE A 125 15.46 -8.83 -5.58
C ILE A 125 15.37 -7.99 -4.28
N SER A 126 14.88 -8.57 -3.17
CA SER A 126 14.83 -7.95 -1.84
C SER A 126 16.06 -8.25 -0.96
N SER A 127 16.85 -9.29 -1.28
CA SER A 127 18.04 -9.63 -0.50
C SER A 127 19.04 -8.48 -0.50
N LEU A 128 19.70 -8.22 0.62
CA LEU A 128 20.82 -7.27 0.72
C LEU A 128 22.18 -7.93 0.44
N TYR A 129 22.21 -9.26 0.30
CA TYR A 129 23.40 -10.07 0.07
C TYR A 129 23.71 -10.27 -1.42
N ASP A 130 24.66 -11.17 -1.72
CA ASP A 130 25.17 -11.41 -3.08
C ASP A 130 24.10 -11.93 -4.07
N ASP A 131 23.00 -12.47 -3.56
CA ASP A 131 21.86 -12.93 -4.35
C ASP A 131 20.80 -11.84 -4.61
N GLY A 132 21.00 -10.61 -4.14
CA GLY A 132 20.15 -9.46 -4.46
C GLY A 132 20.46 -8.77 -5.78
N CYS A 133 19.64 -7.79 -6.19
CA CYS A 133 19.93 -7.00 -7.38
C CYS A 133 19.35 -5.58 -7.35
N PHE A 134 20.01 -4.66 -8.05
CA PHE A 134 19.33 -3.51 -8.63
C PHE A 134 18.54 -3.96 -9.86
N PHE A 135 17.37 -3.37 -10.08
CA PHE A 135 16.53 -3.62 -11.25
C PHE A 135 15.95 -2.32 -11.79
N ASN A 136 15.63 -2.33 -13.08
CA ASN A 136 14.99 -1.21 -13.74
C ASN A 136 13.47 -1.34 -13.63
N VAL A 137 12.83 -0.20 -13.43
CA VAL A 137 11.40 0.00 -13.57
C VAL A 137 11.20 0.95 -14.75
N ASN A 138 10.69 0.43 -15.86
CA ASN A 138 10.27 1.21 -17.00
C ASN A 138 8.81 1.62 -16.81
N VAL A 139 8.55 2.92 -16.81
CA VAL A 139 7.26 3.53 -16.53
C VAL A 139 6.78 4.25 -17.78
N PHE A 140 5.63 3.85 -18.32
CA PHE A 140 5.09 4.43 -19.55
C PHE A 140 3.56 4.38 -19.60
N LYS A 141 2.96 5.29 -20.37
CA LYS A 141 1.56 5.22 -20.78
C LYS A 141 1.51 4.60 -22.17
N GLY A 142 0.89 3.43 -22.28
CA GLY A 142 0.61 2.78 -23.57
C GLY A 142 -0.57 3.43 -24.30
N ASN A 143 -1.37 2.62 -25.00
CA ASN A 143 -2.61 3.08 -25.64
C ASN A 143 -3.73 3.44 -24.64
N SER A 144 -3.55 3.12 -23.35
CA SER A 144 -4.45 3.48 -22.26
C SER A 144 -3.97 4.74 -21.55
N ALA A 145 -4.89 5.50 -20.95
CA ALA A 145 -4.52 6.63 -20.09
C ALA A 145 -3.84 6.20 -18.77
N ARG A 146 -3.80 4.89 -18.47
CA ARG A 146 -3.20 4.34 -17.25
C ARG A 146 -1.70 4.14 -17.40
N VAL A 147 -0.99 4.39 -16.30
CA VAL A 147 0.44 4.12 -16.18
C VAL A 147 0.67 2.62 -16.18
N ASN A 148 1.73 2.19 -16.85
CA ASN A 148 2.15 0.80 -16.94
C ASN A 148 3.62 0.66 -16.55
N TYR A 149 3.97 -0.54 -16.07
CA TYR A 149 5.29 -0.85 -15.52
C TYR A 149 5.89 -2.08 -16.20
N GLU A 150 7.17 -2.03 -16.52
CA GLU A 150 7.96 -3.18 -16.94
C GLU A 150 9.23 -3.25 -16.10
N PHE A 151 9.61 -4.47 -15.73
CA PHE A 151 10.73 -4.72 -14.82
C PHE A 151 11.80 -5.52 -15.54
N SER A 152 13.07 -5.16 -15.33
CA SER A 152 14.21 -5.94 -15.83
C SER A 152 15.35 -5.90 -14.84
N VAL A 153 16.11 -7.00 -14.74
CA VAL A 153 17.31 -7.04 -13.90
C VAL A 153 18.34 -6.06 -14.45
N TYR A 154 18.92 -5.23 -13.59
CA TYR A 154 20.00 -4.31 -13.96
C TYR A 154 21.35 -4.91 -13.58
N THR A 155 21.63 -5.08 -12.29
CA THR A 155 22.90 -5.63 -11.80
C THR A 155 22.64 -6.46 -10.54
N LYS A 156 23.04 -7.74 -10.57
CA LYS A 156 23.07 -8.63 -9.40
C LYS A 156 24.25 -8.24 -8.51
N GLY A 157 24.02 -8.25 -7.20
CA GLY A 157 25.06 -8.10 -6.21
C GLY A 157 24.55 -7.64 -4.86
N ARG A 158 25.46 -7.76 -3.90
CA ARG A 158 25.32 -7.26 -2.54
C ARG A 158 25.13 -5.75 -2.51
N TYR A 159 24.24 -5.31 -1.62
CA TYR A 159 23.95 -3.89 -1.45
C TYR A 159 25.12 -3.15 -0.79
N SER A 160 25.59 -3.65 0.36
CA SER A 160 26.79 -3.16 1.05
C SER A 160 27.60 -4.32 1.62
N LYS A 161 28.94 -4.20 1.55
CA LYS A 161 29.86 -5.18 2.17
C LYS A 161 29.77 -5.17 3.69
N ASP A 162 29.30 -4.08 4.27
CA ASP A 162 29.15 -3.92 5.72
C ASP A 162 27.96 -4.70 6.27
N ILE A 163 27.04 -5.16 5.39
CA ILE A 163 25.90 -5.99 5.76
C ILE A 163 26.28 -7.45 5.54
N SER A 164 26.58 -8.16 6.63
CA SER A 164 27.02 -9.56 6.62
C SER A 164 26.13 -10.49 7.45
N SER A 165 25.30 -9.91 8.31
CA SER A 165 24.43 -10.61 9.26
C SER A 165 23.07 -9.92 9.39
N GLU A 166 22.12 -10.58 10.05
CA GLU A 166 20.81 -10.00 10.35
C GLU A 166 20.89 -8.80 11.30
N SER A 167 21.81 -8.85 12.29
CA SER A 167 22.11 -7.70 13.16
C SER A 167 22.61 -6.48 12.38
N ASP A 168 23.35 -6.69 11.29
CA ASP A 168 23.79 -5.58 10.43
C ASP A 168 22.61 -4.95 9.68
N ILE A 169 21.61 -5.75 9.30
CA ILE A 169 20.36 -5.25 8.69
C ILE A 169 19.61 -4.39 9.69
N ILE A 170 19.48 -4.85 10.94
CA ILE A 170 18.86 -4.07 12.02
C ILE A 170 19.60 -2.73 12.24
N ASN A 171 20.92 -2.76 12.31
CA ASN A 171 21.71 -1.52 12.41
C ASN A 171 21.52 -0.60 11.20
N PHE A 172 21.46 -1.19 9.99
CA PHE A 172 21.24 -0.46 8.75
C PHE A 172 19.87 0.24 8.72
N VAL A 173 18.77 -0.45 9.05
CA VAL A 173 17.42 0.14 9.03
C VAL A 173 17.21 1.23 10.08
N ASN A 174 18.01 1.21 11.15
CA ASN A 174 18.01 2.24 12.20
C ASN A 174 18.95 3.42 11.91
N SER A 175 19.71 3.39 10.81
CA SER A 175 20.65 4.46 10.46
C SER A 175 19.96 5.80 10.17
N GLU A 176 20.71 6.90 10.24
CA GLU A 176 20.18 8.25 10.02
C GLU A 176 19.54 8.42 8.64
N ASN A 177 20.09 7.77 7.60
CA ASN A 177 19.65 7.88 6.22
C ASN A 177 18.38 7.10 5.89
N MET A 178 17.93 6.23 6.80
CA MET A 178 16.73 5.41 6.59
C MET A 178 15.46 6.15 7.02
N PRO A 179 14.41 6.16 6.16
CA PRO A 179 13.13 6.80 6.48
C PRO A 179 12.38 6.03 7.56
N GLU A 180 11.68 6.74 8.45
CA GLU A 180 10.85 6.16 9.50
C GLU A 180 9.45 5.75 8.97
N LEU A 181 9.43 4.84 7.99
CA LEU A 181 8.19 4.43 7.30
C LEU A 181 7.14 3.91 8.29
N ASP A 182 7.53 3.03 9.22
CA ASP A 182 6.58 2.46 10.17
C ASP A 182 5.91 3.51 11.06
N LYS A 183 6.69 4.45 11.60
CA LYS A 183 6.16 5.58 12.39
C LYS A 183 5.20 6.44 11.57
N PHE A 184 5.48 6.66 10.29
CA PHE A 184 4.58 7.38 9.39
C PHE A 184 3.26 6.64 9.19
N ILE A 185 3.30 5.33 8.94
CA ILE A 185 2.08 4.51 8.75
C ILE A 185 1.24 4.49 10.03
N ASN A 186 1.88 4.27 11.19
CA ASN A 186 1.20 4.26 12.48
C ASN A 186 0.58 5.62 12.79
N LYS A 187 1.28 6.72 12.48
CA LYS A 187 0.73 8.07 12.63
C LYS A 187 -0.48 8.30 11.73
N GLU A 188 -0.44 7.88 10.47
CA GLU A 188 -1.59 8.01 9.54
C GLU A 188 -2.81 7.25 10.06
N ASN A 189 -2.61 6.06 10.62
CA ASN A 189 -3.69 5.25 11.21
C ASN A 189 -4.25 5.87 12.52
N LEU A 190 -3.39 6.43 13.39
CA LEU A 190 -3.80 7.05 14.65
C LEU A 190 -4.46 8.42 14.47
N GLU A 191 -4.04 9.21 13.48
CA GLU A 191 -4.67 10.51 13.18
C GLU A 191 -6.08 10.36 12.60
N SER A 192 -6.43 9.23 11.99
CA SER A 192 -7.81 8.92 11.64
C SER A 192 -8.70 8.68 12.85
N GLU A 193 -8.20 8.01 13.89
CA GLU A 193 -8.98 7.75 15.11
C GLU A 193 -9.32 9.05 15.87
N LYS A 194 -8.48 10.08 15.77
CA LYS A 194 -8.69 11.37 16.46
C LYS A 194 -9.55 12.39 15.69
N LYS A 195 -9.79 12.19 14.38
CA LYS A 195 -10.49 13.19 13.56
C LYS A 195 -12.02 13.07 13.55
N ASP A 196 -12.57 11.97 14.07
CA ASP A 196 -14.00 11.67 14.02
C ASP A 196 -14.87 12.33 15.10
N GLU A 197 -14.31 13.17 15.99
CA GLU A 197 -15.16 13.98 16.89
C GLU A 197 -15.71 15.25 16.19
N SER A 198 -14.98 15.79 15.20
CA SER A 198 -15.37 17.07 14.57
C SER A 198 -16.41 16.93 13.44
N TYR A 199 -16.55 15.74 12.86
CA TYR A 199 -17.55 15.49 11.82
C TYR A 199 -18.96 15.39 12.41
N PHE A 200 -19.10 14.90 13.65
CA PHE A 200 -20.38 14.90 14.36
C PHE A 200 -20.84 16.30 14.77
N ASP A 201 -19.94 17.19 15.21
CA ASP A 201 -20.30 18.59 15.53
C ASP A 201 -20.72 19.41 14.30
N SER A 202 -20.13 19.10 13.14
CA SER A 202 -20.50 19.66 11.83
C SER A 202 -21.87 19.16 11.35
N ILE A 203 -22.15 17.85 11.50
CA ILE A 203 -23.44 17.27 11.09
C ILE A 203 -24.56 17.71 12.04
N VAL A 204 -24.33 17.75 13.36
CA VAL A 204 -25.32 18.21 14.34
C VAL A 204 -25.64 19.70 14.11
N SER A 205 -24.66 20.55 13.81
CA SER A 205 -24.93 21.97 13.50
C SER A 205 -25.70 22.15 12.18
N ALA A 206 -25.40 21.37 11.14
CA ALA A 206 -26.11 21.43 9.86
C ALA A 206 -27.55 20.84 9.91
N PHE A 207 -27.81 19.91 10.83
CA PHE A 207 -29.15 19.38 11.08
C PHE A 207 -29.97 20.28 12.01
N THR A 208 -29.36 20.93 13.00
CA THR A 208 -30.09 21.81 13.93
C THR A 208 -30.54 23.10 13.27
N GLU A 209 -29.80 23.61 12.27
CA GLU A 209 -30.23 24.76 11.45
C GLU A 209 -31.30 24.42 10.39
N ARG A 210 -31.59 23.13 10.15
CA ARG A 210 -32.58 22.68 9.16
C ARG A 210 -33.83 22.02 9.75
N VAL A 211 -33.96 21.92 11.07
CA VAL A 211 -35.16 21.39 11.74
C VAL A 211 -35.79 22.47 12.62
N ILE A 212 -36.17 23.60 12.02
CA ILE A 212 -37.32 24.39 12.44
C ILE A 212 -38.01 24.87 11.16
N GLY A 213 -39.10 24.22 10.78
CA GLY A 213 -39.94 24.68 9.67
C GLY A 213 -40.62 23.56 8.89
N ASP A 214 -41.68 23.03 9.49
CA ASP A 214 -42.88 22.49 8.84
C ASP A 214 -42.83 21.23 7.95
N GLU A 215 -43.87 20.42 8.20
CA GLU A 215 -44.48 19.40 7.34
C GLU A 215 -43.66 18.12 7.06
N PHE A 216 -43.84 17.11 7.92
CA PHE A 216 -44.41 15.82 7.49
C PHE A 216 -45.11 15.16 8.68
N GLY A 217 -46.43 15.35 8.72
CA GLY A 217 -47.34 14.52 9.50
C GLY A 217 -47.45 13.12 8.87
N ASP A 218 -47.88 12.18 9.72
CA ASP A 218 -48.34 10.83 9.39
C ASP A 218 -47.36 9.92 8.63
N PHE A 219 -46.57 9.16 9.40
CA PHE A 219 -46.54 7.70 9.21
C PHE A 219 -46.30 7.02 10.57
N SER A 220 -47.40 6.74 11.28
CA SER A 220 -47.41 5.80 12.39
C SER A 220 -47.83 4.41 11.89
N LYS A 221 -47.27 3.39 12.53
CA LYS A 221 -47.80 2.02 12.71
C LYS A 221 -47.69 1.07 11.51
N ASN A 222 -46.66 0.21 11.56
CA ASN A 222 -46.77 -1.26 11.70
C ASN A 222 -45.61 -1.97 10.99
N ALA A 223 -44.61 -2.39 11.76
CA ALA A 223 -43.85 -3.63 11.56
C ALA A 223 -42.91 -3.80 12.77
N GLY A 224 -43.47 -4.30 13.87
CA GLY A 224 -42.69 -4.76 15.00
C GLY A 224 -42.11 -6.13 14.69
N GLN A 225 -40.79 -6.24 14.65
CA GLN A 225 -40.01 -7.36 15.19
C GLN A 225 -38.53 -7.01 15.10
N SER A 226 -37.95 -6.74 16.27
CA SER A 226 -36.56 -6.38 16.44
C SER A 226 -35.68 -7.63 16.26
N ILE A 227 -34.83 -7.64 15.23
CA ILE A 227 -33.85 -8.70 14.91
C ILE A 227 -32.64 -8.58 15.85
N ILE A 228 -32.86 -8.40 17.15
CA ILE A 228 -31.77 -8.21 18.13
C ILE A 228 -31.36 -9.53 18.82
N ASP A 229 -32.10 -10.63 18.63
CA ASP A 229 -31.86 -11.88 19.38
C ASP A 229 -31.12 -13.02 18.64
N VAL A 230 -30.58 -12.83 17.43
CA VAL A 230 -30.02 -13.97 16.65
C VAL A 230 -28.48 -14.02 16.59
N PHE A 231 -27.73 -12.98 16.98
CA PHE A 231 -26.27 -13.05 16.92
C PHE A 231 -25.64 -12.56 18.22
N LYS A 232 -25.37 -13.51 19.12
CA LYS A 232 -24.33 -13.33 20.15
C LYS A 232 -22.98 -13.35 19.44
N PRO A 233 -22.18 -12.26 19.47
CA PRO A 233 -20.82 -12.31 18.97
C PRO A 233 -19.99 -13.19 19.91
N ILE A 234 -19.47 -14.27 19.37
CA ILE A 234 -18.34 -14.99 19.98
C ILE A 234 -17.12 -14.11 19.72
N SER A 235 -16.63 -13.48 20.78
CA SER A 235 -15.38 -12.75 20.80
C SER A 235 -14.21 -13.65 20.41
N LYS A 236 -13.41 -13.23 19.42
CA LYS A 236 -11.99 -13.58 19.25
C LYS A 236 -11.30 -12.59 18.29
N ASP A 237 -10.48 -11.74 18.90
CA ASP A 237 -9.21 -11.08 18.54
C ASP A 237 -8.97 -10.44 17.14
N ASP A 238 -8.84 -9.11 17.21
CA ASP A 238 -7.73 -8.22 16.79
C ASP A 238 -7.28 -8.08 15.32
N GLY A 239 -7.61 -6.92 14.75
CA GLY A 239 -6.66 -6.01 14.08
C GLY A 239 -5.69 -6.59 13.05
N ASN A 240 -6.19 -7.00 11.86
CA ASN A 240 -5.32 -7.50 10.80
C ASN A 240 -4.50 -6.39 10.11
N ILE A 241 -3.31 -6.12 10.66
CA ILE A 241 -2.14 -5.63 9.91
C ILE A 241 -1.59 -6.84 9.14
N PHE A 242 -1.56 -6.77 7.81
CA PHE A 242 -0.87 -7.79 7.01
C PHE A 242 0.63 -7.47 7.00
N THR A 243 1.37 -8.10 7.90
CA THR A 243 2.84 -8.11 7.92
C THR A 243 3.30 -9.45 7.38
N GLU A 244 3.95 -9.49 6.21
CA GLU A 244 4.62 -10.71 5.74
C GLU A 244 5.90 -10.89 6.58
N THR A 245 5.80 -11.63 7.68
CA THR A 245 6.94 -12.04 8.50
C THR A 245 7.45 -13.39 7.99
N VAL A 246 8.76 -13.50 7.72
CA VAL A 246 9.36 -14.76 7.27
C VAL A 246 9.58 -15.65 8.49
N ASP A 247 8.59 -16.47 8.82
CA ASP A 247 8.77 -17.56 9.77
C ASP A 247 9.23 -18.84 9.07
N LYS A 248 10.37 -19.37 9.53
CA LYS A 248 10.91 -20.68 9.14
C LYS A 248 10.06 -21.81 9.75
N SER A 249 8.89 -22.11 9.21
CA SER A 249 8.31 -23.48 9.13
C SER A 249 6.80 -23.45 8.89
N ALA A 250 6.38 -23.65 7.64
CA ALA A 250 5.15 -24.37 7.29
C ALA A 250 5.12 -24.54 5.77
N THR A 251 5.74 -25.63 5.31
CA THR A 251 5.44 -26.17 3.99
C THR A 251 4.02 -26.75 4.04
N THR A 252 3.30 -26.57 2.93
CA THR A 252 2.14 -27.36 2.45
C THR A 252 0.80 -27.24 3.18
N SER A 253 -0.16 -26.53 2.56
CA SER A 253 -1.42 -27.11 2.02
C SER A 253 -2.48 -26.06 1.69
N ASP A 254 -2.45 -24.88 2.34
CA ASP A 254 -3.54 -23.89 2.21
C ASP A 254 -3.46 -23.01 0.94
N PHE A 255 -2.32 -22.98 0.25
CA PHE A 255 -2.17 -22.19 -0.99
C PHE A 255 -2.76 -22.89 -2.23
N ASP A 256 -2.95 -24.21 -2.17
CA ASP A 256 -3.54 -24.97 -3.28
C ASP A 256 -5.06 -24.79 -3.36
N GLU A 257 -5.74 -24.48 -2.24
CA GLU A 257 -7.18 -24.21 -2.21
C GLU A 257 -7.52 -22.82 -2.80
N PHE A 258 -6.62 -21.83 -2.66
CA PHE A 258 -6.80 -20.51 -3.26
C PHE A 258 -6.65 -20.51 -4.80
N ILE A 259 -5.90 -21.47 -5.37
CA ILE A 259 -5.73 -21.59 -6.82
C ILE A 259 -6.90 -22.34 -7.47
N SER A 260 -7.53 -23.31 -6.79
CA SER A 260 -8.64 -24.07 -7.38
C SER A 260 -9.92 -23.26 -7.59
N ASP A 261 -10.16 -22.23 -6.77
CA ASP A 261 -11.35 -21.38 -6.90
C ASP A 261 -11.27 -20.39 -8.08
N PHE A 262 -10.07 -20.10 -8.59
CA PHE A 262 -9.91 -19.20 -9.74
C PHE A 262 -10.20 -19.88 -11.09
N ASP A 263 -9.97 -21.19 -11.21
CA ASP A 263 -10.24 -21.94 -12.45
C ASP A 263 -11.74 -22.21 -12.68
N ASN A 264 -12.56 -22.22 -11.62
CA ASN A 264 -14.01 -22.40 -11.72
C ASN A 264 -14.78 -21.14 -12.13
N ILE A 265 -14.14 -19.96 -12.17
CA ILE A 265 -14.79 -18.69 -12.54
C ILE A 265 -14.65 -18.37 -14.05
N LEU A 266 -13.90 -19.17 -14.80
CA LEU A 266 -13.64 -18.97 -16.24
C LEU A 266 -14.24 -20.05 -17.17
N GLN A 267 -15.22 -20.84 -16.69
CA GLN A 267 -16.10 -21.64 -17.55
C GLN A 267 -17.48 -21.00 -17.67
#